data_AF-A0A916TDU8-F1
#
_entry.id   AF-A0A916TDU8-F1
#
_cell.length_a   1.000
_cell.length_b   1.000
_cell.length_c   1.000
_cell.angle_alpha   90.00
_cell.angle_beta   90.00
_cell.angle_gamma   90.00
#
_symmetry.space_group_name_H-M   'P 1'
#
loop_
_entity.id
_entity.type
_entity.pdbx_description
1 polymer ?
#
loop_
_entity_poly.entity_id
_entity_poly.type
_entity_poly.pdbx_seq_one_letter_code
_entity_poly.pdbx_strand_id
1 'polypeptide(L)'
;MAANSSEPKKNLKIRYFGLMGAVVLGIAGWSGAWAYGRTVLAGELEAQIGHLADGGLHIQCADQAISGFPFRYEVRCSRLSAATPLGATAELGTVQAVALVYNPRHIIFESMGPADLRSPLTGESLTGQWQLARSSVKFSDNSVDQIDAIIEGPELALASPARELSVKAEKLGLHTRIVETSPGDAEIFLSADAVTSGESPEGLPPAGFRLHLRIPDGAGLMAGQPFVDLLRNADGGLPVELVLASLDAEPSRLEISGALILQPDGHLSGTLTVKVREIEALARYAGLFLPPDSALPRTLDSIARSLAQAARASDPDVGEVELPVVISNGSVRAGFLPLGQIPPVFPAGY
;
A
#
# COMPACT_ATOMS: atom_id res chain seq x y z
N MET A 1 -43.92 -40.96 -62.89
CA MET A 1 -43.15 -39.73 -62.64
C MET A 1 -43.19 -39.42 -61.15
N ALA A 2 -42.07 -39.53 -60.46
CA ALA A 2 -41.69 -38.71 -59.30
C ALA A 2 -40.24 -39.03 -58.97
N ALA A 3 -39.39 -38.01 -59.04
CA ALA A 3 -37.93 -38.11 -58.98
C ALA A 3 -37.44 -38.45 -57.57
N ASN A 4 -36.50 -39.37 -57.49
CA ASN A 4 -35.79 -39.70 -56.26
C ASN A 4 -34.75 -38.60 -56.00
N SER A 5 -35.03 -37.69 -55.07
CA SER A 5 -34.09 -36.63 -54.69
C SER A 5 -32.95 -37.21 -53.86
N SER A 6 -31.78 -37.39 -54.48
CA SER A 6 -30.56 -37.77 -53.76
C SER A 6 -30.08 -36.60 -52.89
N GLU A 7 -30.26 -36.70 -51.58
CA GLU A 7 -29.65 -35.79 -50.62
C GLU A 7 -28.11 -35.90 -50.73
N PRO A 8 -27.37 -34.79 -50.89
CA PRO A 8 -25.92 -34.85 -50.99
C PRO A 8 -25.34 -35.29 -49.64
N LYS A 9 -24.72 -36.48 -49.60
CA LYS A 9 -23.92 -36.93 -48.44
C LYS A 9 -22.83 -35.90 -48.17
N LYS A 10 -23.08 -34.97 -47.23
CA LYS A 10 -22.10 -33.98 -46.78
C LYS A 10 -20.86 -34.73 -46.30
N ASN A 11 -19.73 -34.53 -46.98
CA ASN A 11 -18.46 -35.18 -46.68
C ASN A 11 -17.90 -34.71 -45.32
N LEU A 12 -18.40 -35.31 -44.22
CA LEU A 12 -17.96 -34.98 -42.85
C LEU A 12 -16.44 -35.08 -42.71
N LYS A 13 -15.79 -36.06 -43.35
CA LYS A 13 -14.33 -36.26 -43.28
C LYS A 13 -13.53 -35.05 -43.77
N ILE A 14 -13.91 -34.46 -44.90
CA ILE A 14 -13.23 -33.27 -45.45
C ILE A 14 -13.42 -32.07 -44.52
N ARG A 15 -14.61 -31.93 -43.91
CA ARG A 15 -14.88 -30.88 -42.92
C ARG A 15 -14.06 -31.08 -41.64
N TYR A 16 -13.89 -32.31 -41.18
CA TYR A 16 -13.02 -32.62 -40.03
C TYR A 16 -11.54 -32.37 -40.32
N PHE A 17 -11.03 -32.77 -41.49
CA PHE A 17 -9.63 -32.46 -41.86
C PHE A 17 -9.41 -30.95 -42.05
N GLY A 18 -10.38 -30.24 -42.63
CA GLY A 18 -10.35 -28.78 -42.72
C GLY A 18 -10.38 -28.10 -41.35
N LEU A 19 -11.23 -28.58 -40.43
CA LEU A 19 -11.28 -28.10 -39.06
C LEU A 19 -9.97 -28.38 -38.31
N MET A 20 -9.43 -29.60 -38.43
CA MET A 20 -8.16 -29.97 -37.81
C MET A 20 -7.01 -29.10 -38.34
N GLY A 21 -6.96 -28.87 -39.66
CA GLY A 21 -6.01 -27.95 -40.27
C GLY A 21 -6.15 -26.52 -39.74
N ALA A 22 -7.38 -26.01 -39.63
CA ALA A 22 -7.64 -24.68 -39.07
C ALA A 22 -7.23 -24.57 -37.59
N VAL A 23 -7.48 -25.61 -36.79
CA VAL A 23 -7.06 -25.66 -35.38
C VAL A 23 -5.53 -25.68 -35.27
N VAL A 24 -4.85 -26.52 -36.05
CA VAL A 24 -3.38 -26.58 -36.06
C VAL A 24 -2.77 -25.24 -36.49
N LEU A 25 -3.32 -24.60 -37.53
CA LEU A 25 -2.90 -23.27 -37.96
C LEU A 25 -3.15 -22.22 -36.88
N GLY A 26 -4.28 -22.29 -36.17
CA GLY A 26 -4.59 -21.40 -35.05
C GLY A 26 -3.58 -21.54 -33.90
N ILE A 27 -3.26 -22.78 -33.52
CA ILE A 27 -2.25 -23.06 -32.48
C ILE A 27 -0.87 -22.57 -32.94
N ALA A 28 -0.45 -22.90 -34.16
CA ALA A 28 0.85 -22.48 -34.69
C ALA A 28 0.96 -20.96 -34.78
N GLY A 29 -0.10 -20.29 -35.26
CA GLY A 29 -0.18 -18.84 -35.34
C GLY A 29 -0.09 -18.20 -33.94
N TRP A 30 -0.83 -18.71 -32.96
CA TRP A 30 -0.78 -18.22 -31.59
C TRP A 30 0.59 -18.46 -30.93
N SER A 31 1.17 -19.64 -31.11
CA SER A 31 2.52 -19.95 -30.63
C SER A 31 3.57 -19.01 -31.22
N GLY A 32 3.48 -18.71 -32.52
CA GLY A 32 4.35 -17.74 -33.18
C GLY A 32 4.17 -16.32 -32.63
N ALA A 33 2.92 -15.87 -32.49
CA ALA A 33 2.59 -14.56 -31.93
C ALA A 33 3.08 -14.41 -30.48
N TRP A 34 2.86 -15.42 -29.63
CA TRP A 34 3.31 -15.42 -28.25
C TRP A 34 4.83 -15.37 -28.15
N ALA A 35 5.54 -16.18 -28.95
CA ALA A 35 7.00 -16.21 -29.00
C ALA A 35 7.59 -14.88 -29.48
N TYR A 36 6.96 -14.25 -30.48
CA TYR A 36 7.34 -12.91 -30.93
C TYR A 36 7.14 -11.87 -29.81
N GLY A 37 5.98 -11.85 -29.15
CA GLY A 37 5.73 -10.94 -28.03
C GLY A 37 6.71 -11.14 -26.86
N ARG A 38 7.14 -12.38 -26.59
CA ARG A 38 8.22 -12.65 -25.62
C ARG A 38 9.53 -11.98 -26.02
N THR A 39 9.91 -12.00 -27.30
CA THR A 39 11.15 -11.35 -27.77
C THR A 39 11.08 -9.83 -27.70
N VAL A 40 9.92 -9.25 -28.03
CA VAL A 40 9.68 -7.80 -27.90
C VAL A 40 9.76 -7.38 -26.44
N LEU A 41 9.11 -8.12 -25.54
CA LEU A 41 9.15 -7.85 -24.10
C LEU A 41 10.57 -7.92 -23.54
N ALA A 42 11.36 -8.92 -23.95
CA ALA A 42 12.76 -9.03 -23.53
C ALA A 42 13.58 -7.80 -23.95
N GLY A 43 13.45 -7.37 -25.21
CA GLY A 43 14.15 -6.20 -25.73
C GLY A 43 13.74 -4.90 -25.05
N GLU A 44 12.44 -4.72 -24.77
CA GLU A 44 11.96 -3.53 -24.05
C GLU A 44 12.49 -3.49 -22.61
N LEU A 45 12.50 -4.62 -21.90
CA LEU A 45 13.07 -4.70 -20.56
C LEU A 45 14.56 -4.34 -20.55
N GLU A 46 15.33 -4.86 -21.51
CA GLU A 46 16.76 -4.56 -21.65
C GLU A 46 17.00 -3.08 -21.97
N ALA A 47 16.19 -2.50 -22.86
CA ALA A 47 16.26 -1.07 -23.18
C ALA A 47 15.94 -0.18 -21.96
N GLN A 48 14.89 -0.51 -21.20
CA GLN A 48 14.52 0.23 -19.99
C GLN A 48 15.59 0.12 -18.90
N ILE A 49 16.15 -1.07 -18.68
CA ILE A 49 17.28 -1.25 -17.74
C ILE A 49 18.50 -0.45 -18.22
N GLY A 50 18.77 -0.41 -19.53
CA GLY A 50 19.81 0.42 -20.14
C GLY A 50 19.62 1.91 -19.85
N HIS A 51 18.41 2.44 -20.06
CA HIS A 51 18.08 3.84 -19.77
C HIS A 51 18.26 4.19 -18.28
N LEU A 52 17.90 3.27 -17.37
CA LEU A 52 18.13 3.45 -15.94
C LEU A 52 19.64 3.49 -15.63
N ALA A 53 20.42 2.62 -16.26
CA ALA A 53 21.87 2.60 -16.13
C ALA A 53 22.53 3.88 -16.68
N ASP A 54 22.02 4.46 -17.76
CA ASP A 54 22.47 5.76 -18.29
C ASP A 54 22.21 6.90 -17.30
N GLY A 55 21.12 6.81 -16.53
CA GLY A 55 20.82 7.67 -15.38
C GLY A 55 21.62 7.33 -14.11
N GLY A 56 22.48 6.30 -14.16
CA GLY A 56 23.33 5.86 -13.07
C GLY A 56 22.70 4.85 -12.11
N LEU A 57 21.46 4.43 -12.34
CA LEU A 57 20.80 3.36 -11.58
C LEU A 57 21.06 2.01 -12.27
N HIS A 58 21.99 1.23 -11.73
CA HIS A 58 22.30 -0.09 -12.29
C HIS A 58 21.39 -1.15 -11.69
N ILE A 59 20.52 -1.75 -12.49
CA ILE A 59 19.63 -2.85 -12.08
C ILE A 59 20.10 -4.16 -12.74
N GLN A 60 20.13 -5.24 -11.97
CA GLN A 60 20.43 -6.58 -12.47
C GLN A 60 19.34 -7.57 -12.04
N CYS A 61 18.76 -8.25 -13.01
CA CYS A 61 17.82 -9.35 -12.83
C CYS A 61 18.58 -10.67 -13.06
N ALA A 62 18.94 -11.37 -11.99
CA ALA A 62 19.65 -12.64 -12.09
C ALA A 62 18.72 -13.74 -12.63
N ASP A 63 19.27 -14.60 -13.50
CA ASP A 63 18.56 -15.71 -14.14
C ASP A 63 17.22 -15.31 -14.79
N GLN A 64 17.19 -14.15 -15.45
CA GLN A 64 15.98 -13.62 -16.07
C GLN A 64 15.33 -14.65 -16.99
N ALA A 65 14.08 -15.00 -16.69
CA ALA A 65 13.28 -15.91 -17.48
C ALA A 65 11.94 -15.27 -17.85
N ILE A 66 11.56 -15.39 -19.12
CA ILE A 66 10.22 -15.01 -19.59
C ILE A 66 9.46 -16.27 -19.98
N SER A 67 8.34 -16.54 -19.29
CA SER A 67 7.50 -17.72 -19.48
C SER A 67 6.01 -17.33 -19.49
N GLY A 68 5.09 -18.29 -19.37
CA GLY A 68 3.65 -18.01 -19.26
C GLY A 68 2.76 -18.40 -20.45
N PHE A 69 3.30 -19.08 -21.47
CA PHE A 69 2.50 -19.58 -22.60
C PHE A 69 1.28 -20.39 -22.11
N PRO A 70 0.08 -20.22 -22.72
CA PRO A 70 -0.22 -19.39 -23.90
C PRO A 70 -0.76 -18.00 -23.60
N PHE A 71 -1.21 -17.73 -22.37
CA PHE A 71 -2.15 -16.63 -22.11
C PHE A 71 -1.62 -15.54 -21.18
N ARG A 72 -0.35 -15.64 -20.77
CA ARG A 72 0.31 -14.63 -19.95
C ARG A 72 1.79 -14.50 -20.32
N TYR A 73 2.37 -13.40 -19.88
CA TYR A 73 3.80 -13.20 -19.80
C TYR A 73 4.18 -13.14 -18.33
N GLU A 74 5.14 -13.95 -17.95
CA GLU A 74 5.72 -14.01 -16.61
C GLU A 74 7.21 -13.74 -16.72
N VAL A 75 7.67 -12.66 -16.12
CA VAL A 75 9.09 -12.30 -16.03
C VAL A 75 9.54 -12.63 -14.61
N ARG A 76 10.56 -13.47 -14.47
CA ARG A 76 11.09 -13.89 -13.16
C ARG A 76 12.58 -13.63 -13.05
N CYS A 77 13.00 -13.14 -11.90
CA CYS A 77 14.40 -13.02 -11.46
C CYS A 77 14.60 -13.88 -10.22
N SER A 78 15.68 -14.66 -10.14
CA SER A 78 16.05 -15.39 -8.90
C SER A 78 16.52 -14.43 -7.80
N ARG A 79 17.12 -13.30 -8.22
CA ARG A 79 17.51 -12.17 -7.39
C ARG A 79 17.42 -10.89 -8.22
N LEU A 80 16.94 -9.82 -7.60
CA LEU A 80 16.97 -8.48 -8.17
C LEU A 80 17.94 -7.63 -7.36
N SER A 81 18.94 -7.03 -7.99
CA SER A 81 19.84 -6.08 -7.35
C SER A 81 19.81 -4.72 -8.05
N ALA A 82 19.98 -3.67 -7.26
CA ALA A 82 20.08 -2.30 -7.74
C ALA A 82 21.23 -1.58 -7.03
N ALA A 83 21.99 -0.77 -7.77
CA ALA A 83 23.04 0.07 -7.24
C ALA A 83 22.88 1.50 -7.78
N THR A 84 22.98 2.47 -6.88
CA THR A 84 22.90 3.90 -7.22
C THR A 84 24.30 4.48 -7.41
N PRO A 85 24.45 5.65 -8.06
CA PRO A 85 25.76 6.30 -8.25
C PRO A 85 26.46 6.67 -6.93
N LEU A 86 25.67 6.89 -5.88
CA LEU A 86 26.14 7.23 -4.54
C LEU A 86 26.55 6.00 -3.73
N GLY A 87 26.53 4.80 -4.33
CA GLY A 87 26.96 3.55 -3.72
C GLY A 87 25.90 2.87 -2.85
N ALA A 88 24.67 3.40 -2.76
CA ALA A 88 23.59 2.69 -2.10
C ALA A 88 23.21 1.46 -2.92
N THR A 89 23.05 0.32 -2.25
CA THR A 89 22.71 -0.97 -2.85
C THR A 89 21.38 -1.46 -2.30
N ALA A 90 20.58 -2.09 -3.16
CA ALA A 90 19.40 -2.82 -2.76
C ALA A 90 19.43 -4.20 -3.40
N GLU A 91 19.17 -5.23 -2.61
CA GLU A 91 18.96 -6.60 -3.05
C GLU A 91 17.58 -7.06 -2.61
N LEU A 92 16.94 -7.82 -3.48
CA LEU A 92 15.68 -8.48 -3.24
C LEU A 92 15.80 -9.91 -3.75
N GLY A 93 15.16 -10.84 -3.05
CA GLY A 93 15.10 -12.26 -3.39
C GLY A 93 14.38 -12.52 -4.72
N THR A 94 13.63 -13.62 -4.78
CA THR A 94 12.90 -13.94 -6.01
C THR A 94 11.85 -12.89 -6.30
N VAL A 95 11.84 -12.37 -7.53
CA VAL A 95 10.87 -11.39 -8.03
C VAL A 95 10.20 -11.96 -9.27
N GLN A 96 8.89 -11.77 -9.36
CA GLN A 96 8.07 -12.20 -10.47
C GLN A 96 7.11 -11.09 -10.87
N ALA A 97 6.98 -10.82 -12.17
CA ALA A 97 5.98 -9.91 -12.73
C ALA A 97 5.12 -10.69 -13.73
N VAL A 98 3.80 -10.55 -13.65
CA VAL A 98 2.83 -11.26 -14.47
C VAL A 98 1.85 -10.28 -15.10
N ALA A 99 1.67 -10.40 -16.42
CA ALA A 99 0.63 -9.71 -17.16
C ALA A 99 -0.12 -10.68 -18.09
N LEU A 100 -1.42 -10.52 -18.22
CA LEU A 100 -2.25 -11.37 -19.09
C LEU A 100 -2.21 -10.82 -20.52
N VAL A 101 -2.09 -11.70 -21.52
CA VAL A 101 -2.01 -11.28 -22.94
C VAL A 101 -3.28 -10.54 -23.38
N TYR A 102 -4.43 -10.94 -22.83
CA TYR A 102 -5.73 -10.33 -23.10
C TYR A 102 -6.11 -9.20 -22.12
N ASN A 103 -5.27 -8.94 -21.11
CA ASN A 103 -5.45 -7.83 -20.18
C ASN A 103 -4.08 -7.29 -19.72
N PRO A 104 -3.33 -6.62 -20.63
CA PRO A 104 -1.98 -6.16 -20.33
C PRO A 104 -1.95 -4.96 -19.36
N ARG A 105 -3.10 -4.33 -19.11
CA ARG A 105 -3.25 -3.20 -18.19
C ARG A 105 -3.34 -3.61 -16.73
N HIS A 106 -3.37 -4.91 -16.44
CA HIS A 106 -3.33 -5.43 -15.09
C HIS A 106 -2.03 -6.21 -14.89
N ILE A 107 -1.12 -5.62 -14.12
CA ILE A 107 0.19 -6.19 -13.84
C ILE A 107 0.25 -6.58 -12.38
N ILE A 108 0.66 -7.81 -12.10
CA ILE A 108 0.84 -8.36 -10.77
C ILE A 108 2.32 -8.58 -10.54
N PHE A 109 2.84 -8.08 -9.43
CA PHE A 109 4.21 -8.32 -8.98
C PHE A 109 4.17 -9.17 -7.72
N GLU A 110 5.08 -10.13 -7.63
CA GLU A 110 5.28 -10.98 -6.47
C GLU A 110 6.76 -10.98 -6.12
N SER A 111 7.06 -10.97 -4.83
CA SER A 111 8.41 -11.19 -4.35
C SER A 111 8.43 -12.00 -3.05
N MET A 112 9.50 -12.76 -2.89
CA MET A 112 9.80 -13.47 -1.65
C MET A 112 11.05 -12.87 -1.05
N GLY A 113 11.07 -12.73 0.28
CA GLY A 113 12.27 -12.27 0.99
C GLY A 113 13.47 -13.20 0.76
N PRO A 114 14.69 -12.75 1.06
CA PRO A 114 14.98 -11.53 1.81
C PRO A 114 15.06 -10.27 0.93
N ALA A 115 15.03 -9.11 1.59
CA ALA A 115 15.50 -7.85 1.03
C ALA A 115 16.60 -7.25 1.92
N ASP A 116 17.55 -6.58 1.29
CA ASP A 116 18.68 -5.92 1.94
C ASP A 116 18.94 -4.59 1.23
N LEU A 117 18.82 -3.49 1.94
CA LEU A 117 19.13 -2.15 1.44
C LEU A 117 20.22 -1.55 2.30
N ARG A 118 21.27 -1.02 1.68
CA ARG A 118 22.42 -0.41 2.35
C ARG A 118 22.68 0.96 1.78
N SER A 119 22.84 1.94 2.67
CA SER A 119 23.20 3.31 2.32
C SER A 119 24.58 3.63 2.91
N PRO A 120 25.63 3.73 2.09
CA PRO A 120 26.96 4.11 2.60
C PRO A 120 27.01 5.56 3.09
N LEU A 121 26.10 6.41 2.61
CA LEU A 121 26.03 7.83 3.00
C LEU A 121 25.53 8.00 4.44
N THR A 122 24.55 7.21 4.86
CA THR A 122 23.98 7.28 6.21
C THR A 122 24.57 6.22 7.14
N GLY A 123 25.24 5.20 6.60
CA GLY A 123 25.68 4.02 7.35
C GLY A 123 24.50 3.13 7.77
N GLU A 124 23.32 3.36 7.21
CA GLU A 124 22.11 2.61 7.53
C GLU A 124 22.01 1.35 6.66
N SER A 125 21.48 0.29 7.26
CA SER A 125 21.06 -0.91 6.55
C SER A 125 19.65 -1.29 6.97
N LEU A 126 18.79 -1.55 5.99
CA LEU A 126 17.44 -2.06 6.17
C LEU A 126 17.40 -3.48 5.62
N THR A 127 17.13 -4.44 6.48
CA THR A 127 16.91 -5.84 6.09
C THR A 127 15.44 -6.18 6.28
N GLY A 128 14.93 -7.05 5.41
CA GLY A 128 13.55 -7.48 5.44
C GLY A 128 13.43 -8.96 5.10
N GLN A 129 12.57 -9.67 5.83
CA GLN A 129 12.17 -11.02 5.53
C GLN A 129 10.65 -11.09 5.49
N TRP A 130 10.08 -11.77 4.50
CA TRP A 130 8.65 -12.03 4.40
C TRP A 130 8.40 -13.32 3.64
N GLN A 131 7.17 -13.84 3.74
CA GLN A 131 6.76 -15.05 3.03
C GLN A 131 6.36 -14.74 1.59
N LEU A 132 5.52 -13.72 1.42
CA LEU A 132 5.05 -13.25 0.13
C LEU A 132 4.75 -11.75 0.20
N ALA A 133 5.30 -10.98 -0.71
CA ALA A 133 4.83 -9.65 -1.03
C ALA A 133 4.17 -9.71 -2.41
N ARG A 134 2.92 -9.31 -2.51
CA ARG A 134 2.18 -9.24 -3.77
C ARG A 134 1.68 -7.82 -3.96
N SER A 135 1.91 -7.25 -5.13
CA SER A 135 1.26 -6.02 -5.55
C SER A 135 0.60 -6.18 -6.91
N SER A 136 -0.41 -5.36 -7.17
CA SER A 136 -1.05 -5.27 -8.48
C SER A 136 -1.33 -3.83 -8.83
N VAL A 137 -1.19 -3.50 -10.11
CA VAL A 137 -1.51 -2.19 -10.65
C VAL A 137 -2.45 -2.38 -11.84
N LYS A 138 -3.54 -1.62 -11.84
CA LYS A 138 -4.47 -1.53 -12.97
C LYS A 138 -4.35 -0.15 -13.60
N PHE A 139 -4.10 -0.13 -14.90
CA PHE A 139 -3.97 1.09 -15.68
C PHE A 139 -5.24 1.36 -16.50
N SER A 140 -5.62 2.63 -16.60
CA SER A 140 -6.51 3.15 -17.63
C SER A 140 -5.68 3.65 -18.82
N ASP A 141 -6.27 4.45 -19.71
CA ASP A 141 -5.55 5.03 -20.85
C ASP A 141 -4.46 6.01 -20.40
N ASN A 142 -4.72 6.84 -19.37
CA ASN A 142 -3.83 7.93 -18.93
C ASN A 142 -3.65 8.00 -17.40
N SER A 143 -4.10 7.00 -16.64
CA SER A 143 -3.98 6.97 -15.19
C SER A 143 -3.80 5.56 -14.66
N VAL A 144 -3.44 5.47 -13.39
CA VAL A 144 -3.63 4.27 -12.59
C VAL A 144 -5.04 4.30 -12.01
N ASP A 145 -5.79 3.21 -12.12
CA ASP A 145 -7.14 3.11 -11.53
C ASP A 145 -7.09 2.53 -10.12
N GLN A 146 -6.16 1.58 -9.91
CA GLN A 146 -6.05 0.84 -8.66
C GLN A 146 -4.61 0.39 -8.44
N ILE A 147 -4.13 0.53 -7.20
CA ILE A 147 -2.90 -0.08 -6.71
C ILE A 147 -3.26 -0.91 -5.48
N ASP A 148 -2.88 -2.18 -5.46
CA ASP A 148 -2.97 -3.02 -4.27
C ASP A 148 -1.59 -3.55 -3.94
N ALA A 149 -1.24 -3.61 -2.67
CA ALA A 149 -0.02 -4.23 -2.19
C ALA A 149 -0.29 -4.90 -0.84
N ILE A 150 0.17 -6.14 -0.68
CA ILE A 150 0.05 -6.94 0.52
C ILE A 150 1.40 -7.58 0.80
N ILE A 151 1.84 -7.55 2.06
CA ILE A 151 3.04 -8.26 2.52
C ILE A 151 2.65 -9.17 3.68
N GLU A 152 2.93 -10.46 3.54
CA GLU A 152 2.60 -11.51 4.50
C GLU A 152 3.81 -11.85 5.39
N GLY A 153 3.60 -11.75 6.70
CA GLY A 153 4.62 -12.00 7.72
C GLY A 153 5.91 -11.19 7.59
N PRO A 154 5.88 -9.85 7.36
CA PRO A 154 7.10 -9.08 7.28
C PRO A 154 7.80 -8.96 8.63
N GLU A 155 9.10 -9.23 8.62
CA GLU A 155 10.06 -8.90 9.67
C GLU A 155 11.07 -7.91 9.08
N LEU A 156 11.08 -6.68 9.58
CA LEU A 156 11.95 -5.60 9.12
C LEU A 156 12.92 -5.24 10.23
N ALA A 157 14.20 -5.08 9.89
CA ALA A 157 15.22 -4.62 10.81
C ALA A 157 16.03 -3.48 10.18
N LEU A 158 16.01 -2.32 10.82
CA LEU A 158 16.82 -1.16 10.50
C LEU A 158 18.00 -1.12 11.48
N ALA A 159 19.21 -1.13 10.96
CA ALA A 159 20.42 -0.87 11.73
C ALA A 159 21.03 0.44 11.26
N SER A 160 21.29 1.35 12.20
CA SER A 160 21.95 2.64 11.97
C SER A 160 23.01 2.86 13.07
N PRO A 161 23.98 3.77 12.87
CA PRO A 161 24.94 4.11 13.92
C PRO A 161 24.29 4.64 15.21
N ALA A 162 23.08 5.21 15.12
CA ALA A 162 22.37 5.81 16.24
C ALA A 162 21.42 4.85 16.96
N ARG A 163 20.84 3.88 16.23
CA ARG A 163 19.77 3.01 16.73
C ARG A 163 19.63 1.75 15.88
N GLU A 164 19.26 0.65 16.52
CA GLU A 164 18.74 -0.54 15.88
C GLU A 164 17.24 -0.66 16.17
N LEU A 165 16.43 -0.96 15.16
CA LEU A 165 15.00 -1.12 15.28
C LEU A 165 14.57 -2.37 14.55
N SER A 166 13.78 -3.23 15.20
CA SER A 166 13.11 -4.34 14.54
C SER A 166 11.60 -4.22 14.71
N VAL A 167 10.87 -4.52 13.64
CA VAL A 167 9.40 -4.51 13.58
C VAL A 167 8.94 -5.77 12.87
N LYS A 168 7.91 -6.42 13.41
CA LYS A 168 7.24 -7.57 12.79
C LYS A 168 5.76 -7.29 12.68
N ALA A 169 5.11 -7.82 11.66
CA ALA A 169 3.65 -7.82 11.53
C ALA A 169 3.18 -9.14 10.93
N GLU A 170 1.93 -9.52 11.14
CA GLU A 170 1.32 -10.65 10.44
C GLU A 170 1.02 -10.29 8.98
N LYS A 171 0.57 -9.05 8.76
CA LYS A 171 0.20 -8.56 7.43
C LYS A 171 0.34 -7.06 7.31
N LEU A 172 0.86 -6.59 6.19
CA LEU A 172 0.77 -5.20 5.76
C LEU A 172 -0.09 -5.11 4.50
N GLY A 173 -0.84 -4.03 4.36
CA GLY A 173 -1.71 -3.78 3.21
C GLY A 173 -1.71 -2.30 2.82
N LEU A 174 -1.69 -2.04 1.52
CA LEU A 174 -1.90 -0.75 0.89
C LEU A 174 -2.88 -0.97 -0.26
N HIS A 175 -3.96 -0.21 -0.29
CA HIS A 175 -4.90 -0.21 -1.40
C HIS A 175 -5.20 1.23 -1.79
N THR A 176 -5.14 1.54 -3.08
CA THR A 176 -5.59 2.83 -3.60
C THR A 176 -6.55 2.60 -4.74
N ARG A 177 -7.52 3.49 -4.89
CA ARG A 177 -8.47 3.44 -6.01
C ARG A 177 -9.01 4.82 -6.35
N ILE A 178 -9.43 4.97 -7.60
CA ILE A 178 -10.38 6.02 -7.98
C ILE A 178 -11.79 5.57 -7.58
N VAL A 179 -12.58 6.48 -7.00
CA VAL A 179 -13.95 6.19 -6.59
C VAL A 179 -14.88 6.18 -7.80
N GLU A 180 -15.47 5.04 -8.15
CA GLU A 180 -16.31 4.92 -9.36
C GLU A 180 -17.54 5.84 -9.32
N THR A 181 -18.12 6.07 -8.14
CA THR A 181 -19.25 6.98 -7.96
C THR A 181 -18.84 8.46 -7.91
N SER A 182 -17.55 8.76 -7.75
CA SER A 182 -16.97 10.11 -7.73
C SER A 182 -15.60 10.09 -8.40
N PRO A 183 -15.53 10.07 -9.75
CA PRO A 183 -14.28 9.82 -10.47
C PRO A 183 -13.17 10.87 -10.26
N GLY A 184 -13.50 12.01 -9.65
CA GLY A 184 -12.52 13.01 -9.21
C GLY A 184 -11.76 12.60 -7.95
N ASP A 185 -12.29 11.68 -7.15
CA ASP A 185 -11.75 11.37 -5.83
C ASP A 185 -10.81 10.17 -5.85
N ALA A 186 -9.78 10.25 -5.02
CA ALA A 186 -8.89 9.14 -4.74
C ALA A 186 -9.08 8.64 -3.29
N GLU A 187 -9.11 7.33 -3.10
CA GLU A 187 -9.10 6.70 -1.78
C GLU A 187 -7.78 5.95 -1.56
N ILE A 188 -7.30 6.00 -0.32
CA ILE A 188 -6.09 5.33 0.14
C ILE A 188 -6.44 4.57 1.42
N PHE A 189 -6.16 3.27 1.43
CA PHE A 189 -6.30 2.39 2.56
C PHE A 189 -4.94 1.83 2.94
N LEU A 190 -4.56 1.96 4.21
CA LEU A 190 -3.40 1.30 4.79
C LEU A 190 -3.87 0.36 5.90
N SER A 191 -3.21 -0.78 6.03
CA SER A 191 -3.44 -1.71 7.14
C SER A 191 -2.16 -2.36 7.61
N ALA A 192 -2.05 -2.58 8.92
CA ALA A 192 -1.04 -3.42 9.52
C ALA A 192 -1.71 -4.29 10.59
N ASP A 193 -1.47 -5.60 10.58
CA ASP A 193 -2.07 -6.55 11.51
C ASP A 193 -1.00 -7.10 12.46
N ALA A 194 -1.31 -7.14 13.76
CA ALA A 194 -0.46 -7.68 14.83
C ALA A 194 0.99 -7.17 14.80
N VAL A 195 1.17 -5.86 14.71
CA VAL A 195 2.47 -5.20 14.72
C VAL A 195 3.11 -5.34 16.10
N THR A 196 4.36 -5.77 16.12
CA THR A 196 5.22 -5.81 17.30
C THR A 196 6.58 -5.21 16.96
N SER A 197 7.28 -4.67 17.95
CA SER A 197 8.64 -4.18 17.77
C SER A 197 9.56 -4.72 18.86
N GLY A 198 10.78 -5.10 18.49
CA GLY A 198 11.79 -5.59 19.44
C GLY A 198 12.22 -4.54 20.47
N GLU A 199 11.90 -3.26 20.24
CA GLU A 199 12.17 -2.16 21.17
C GLU A 199 10.92 -1.71 21.95
N SER A 200 9.79 -2.40 21.80
CA SER A 200 8.58 -2.06 22.55
C SER A 200 8.76 -2.37 24.05
N PRO A 201 8.24 -1.54 24.96
CA PRO A 201 8.20 -1.86 26.38
C PRO A 201 7.51 -3.19 26.66
N GLU A 202 7.98 -3.91 27.69
CA GLU A 202 7.33 -5.14 28.12
C GLU A 202 5.86 -4.88 28.51
N GLY A 203 4.96 -5.76 28.08
CA GLY A 203 3.52 -5.64 28.33
C GLY A 203 2.71 -4.88 27.28
N LEU A 204 3.33 -4.40 26.20
CA LEU A 204 2.61 -3.87 25.03
C LEU A 204 2.09 -5.05 24.16
N PRO A 205 0.78 -5.18 23.94
CA PRO A 205 0.23 -6.22 23.07
C PRO A 205 0.53 -5.92 21.60
N PRO A 206 0.48 -6.93 20.70
CA PRO A 206 0.49 -6.69 19.26
C PRO A 206 -0.62 -5.70 18.87
N ALA A 207 -0.28 -4.75 17.99
CA ALA A 207 -1.19 -3.68 17.59
C ALA A 207 -1.62 -3.79 16.13
N GLY A 208 -2.91 -3.66 15.86
CA GLY A 208 -3.46 -3.45 14.52
C GLY A 208 -3.59 -1.98 14.21
N PHE A 209 -3.36 -1.59 12.96
CA PHE A 209 -3.56 -0.25 12.45
C PHE A 209 -4.37 -0.29 11.16
N ARG A 210 -5.36 0.60 11.02
CA ARG A 210 -6.07 0.84 9.77
C ARG A 210 -6.12 2.34 9.50
N LEU A 211 -5.92 2.73 8.25
CA LEU A 211 -6.12 4.09 7.77
C LEU A 211 -6.95 4.03 6.49
N HIS A 212 -7.98 4.86 6.39
CA HIS A 212 -8.78 5.09 5.21
C HIS A 212 -8.90 6.61 5.03
N LEU A 213 -8.26 7.10 3.97
CA LEU A 213 -8.31 8.49 3.54
C LEU A 213 -9.09 8.57 2.22
N ARG A 214 -9.92 9.60 2.10
CA ARG A 214 -10.47 10.05 0.83
C ARG A 214 -9.95 11.46 0.56
N ILE A 215 -9.46 11.67 -0.66
CA ILE A 215 -8.96 12.95 -1.14
C ILE A 215 -9.91 13.41 -2.24
N PRO A 216 -10.84 14.33 -1.93
CA PRO A 216 -11.65 14.99 -2.94
C PRO A 216 -10.80 15.60 -4.04
N ASP A 217 -11.19 15.42 -5.30
CA ASP A 217 -10.44 15.87 -6.49
C ASP A 217 -8.99 15.32 -6.56
N GLY A 218 -8.68 14.27 -5.81
CA GLY A 218 -7.37 13.63 -5.72
C GLY A 218 -7.00 12.72 -6.89
N ALA A 219 -7.89 12.50 -7.88
CA ALA A 219 -7.65 11.60 -9.00
C ALA A 219 -6.40 11.96 -9.82
N GLY A 220 -6.02 13.25 -9.84
CA GLY A 220 -4.78 13.71 -10.47
C GLY A 220 -3.53 12.98 -9.95
N LEU A 221 -3.49 12.60 -8.66
CA LEU A 221 -2.37 11.86 -8.06
C LEU A 221 -2.16 10.51 -8.76
N MET A 222 -3.26 9.85 -9.12
CA MET A 222 -3.24 8.56 -9.80
C MET A 222 -2.93 8.70 -11.30
N ALA A 223 -3.07 9.90 -11.86
CA ALA A 223 -2.62 10.27 -13.20
C ALA A 223 -1.16 10.77 -13.24
N GLY A 224 -0.45 10.72 -12.11
CA GLY A 224 0.95 11.16 -12.01
C GLY A 224 1.13 12.66 -11.76
N GLN A 225 0.06 13.40 -11.45
CA GLN A 225 0.17 14.78 -11.02
C GLN A 225 0.98 14.85 -9.71
N PRO A 226 2.00 15.72 -9.62
CA PRO A 226 2.71 15.93 -8.37
C PRO A 226 1.76 16.37 -7.26
N PHE A 227 1.92 15.79 -6.07
CA PHE A 227 1.12 16.15 -4.91
C PHE A 227 1.17 17.66 -4.58
N VAL A 228 2.33 18.28 -4.77
CA VAL A 228 2.54 19.72 -4.55
C VAL A 228 1.66 20.56 -5.48
N ASP A 229 1.48 20.13 -6.74
CA ASP A 229 0.63 20.85 -7.69
C ASP A 229 -0.85 20.72 -7.29
N LEU A 230 -1.27 19.54 -6.81
CA LEU A 230 -2.62 19.36 -6.27
C LEU A 230 -2.90 20.31 -5.11
N LEU A 231 -1.96 20.39 -4.17
CA LEU A 231 -2.06 21.24 -3.00
C LEU A 231 -2.07 22.74 -3.36
N ARG A 232 -1.22 23.17 -4.30
CA ARG A 232 -1.15 24.56 -4.75
C ARG A 232 -2.41 25.01 -5.48
N ASN A 233 -3.03 24.10 -6.22
CA ASN A 233 -4.25 24.38 -6.98
C ASN A 233 -5.51 24.34 -6.10
N ALA A 234 -5.42 23.87 -4.85
CA ALA A 234 -6.54 23.81 -3.93
C ALA A 234 -6.74 25.16 -3.21
N ASP A 235 -7.77 25.89 -3.61
CA ASP A 235 -8.17 27.15 -2.98
C ASP A 235 -8.48 26.95 -1.49
N GLY A 236 -7.65 27.52 -0.61
CA GLY A 236 -7.82 27.39 0.84
C GLY A 236 -7.22 26.11 1.47
N GLY A 237 -6.51 25.30 0.69
CA GLY A 237 -5.88 24.05 1.12
C GLY A 237 -6.58 22.81 0.57
N LEU A 238 -5.87 21.68 0.55
CA LEU A 238 -6.35 20.41 0.01
C LEU A 238 -7.32 19.75 1.02
N PRO A 239 -8.60 19.53 0.66
CA PRO A 239 -9.50 18.76 1.51
C PRO A 239 -9.03 17.30 1.63
N VAL A 240 -9.09 16.77 2.84
CA VAL A 240 -8.81 15.36 3.13
C VAL A 240 -9.85 14.86 4.12
N GLU A 241 -10.60 13.84 3.71
CA GLU A 241 -11.52 13.14 4.60
C GLU A 241 -10.80 11.95 5.23
N LEU A 242 -10.64 11.99 6.55
CA LEU A 242 -10.22 10.85 7.34
C LEU A 242 -11.46 10.00 7.62
N VAL A 243 -11.73 9.03 6.73
CA VAL A 243 -12.90 8.15 6.87
C VAL A 243 -12.72 7.25 8.09
N LEU A 244 -11.50 6.74 8.31
CA LEU A 244 -11.15 5.97 9.51
C LEU A 244 -9.63 5.99 9.73
N ALA A 245 -9.18 6.29 10.93
CA ALA A 245 -7.93 5.77 11.47
C ALA A 245 -8.25 4.93 12.70
N SER A 246 -7.80 3.68 12.75
CA SER A 246 -7.95 2.82 13.93
C SER A 246 -6.60 2.34 14.45
N LEU A 247 -6.49 2.27 15.77
CA LEU A 247 -5.42 1.59 16.48
C LEU A 247 -6.06 0.56 17.44
N ASP A 248 -5.77 -0.70 17.18
CA ASP A 248 -6.33 -1.86 17.86
C ASP A 248 -5.23 -2.50 18.72
N ALA A 249 -5.35 -2.44 20.05
CA ALA A 249 -4.37 -3.03 20.97
C ALA A 249 -5.12 -3.62 22.16
N GLU A 250 -5.43 -4.92 22.10
CA GLU A 250 -6.40 -5.54 23.00
C GLU A 250 -6.09 -5.31 24.49
N PRO A 251 -7.08 -4.91 25.30
CA PRO A 251 -8.52 -4.78 24.98
C PRO A 251 -8.92 -3.38 24.41
N SER A 252 -7.97 -2.47 24.24
CA SER A 252 -8.20 -1.09 23.80
C SER A 252 -8.43 -0.98 22.30
N ARG A 253 -9.30 -0.05 21.91
CA ARG A 253 -9.46 0.39 20.52
C ARG A 253 -9.63 1.90 20.46
N LEU A 254 -8.85 2.55 19.61
CA LEU A 254 -8.95 3.97 19.28
C LEU A 254 -9.41 4.09 17.83
N GLU A 255 -10.46 4.85 17.57
CA GLU A 255 -10.94 5.19 16.23
C GLU A 255 -11.03 6.71 16.07
N ILE A 256 -10.61 7.21 14.91
CA ILE A 256 -10.60 8.64 14.58
C ILE A 256 -11.21 8.80 13.19
N SER A 257 -12.12 9.75 13.04
CA SER A 257 -12.71 10.11 11.75
C SER A 257 -13.01 11.60 11.68
N GLY A 258 -13.11 12.16 10.48
CA GLY A 258 -13.53 13.55 10.30
C GLY A 258 -12.97 14.21 9.05
N ALA A 259 -13.22 15.50 8.92
CA ALA A 259 -12.83 16.30 7.78
C ALA A 259 -11.65 17.21 8.14
N LEU A 260 -10.63 17.19 7.29
CA LEU A 260 -9.40 17.96 7.43
C LEU A 260 -9.15 18.77 6.17
N ILE A 261 -8.39 19.84 6.33
CA ILE A 261 -7.83 20.67 5.27
C ILE A 261 -6.34 20.71 5.50
N LEU A 262 -5.60 20.21 4.52
CA LEU A 262 -4.15 20.34 4.47
C LEU A 262 -3.79 21.68 3.83
N GLN A 263 -3.16 22.54 4.60
CA GLN A 263 -2.74 23.86 4.15
C GLN A 263 -1.43 23.77 3.32
N PRO A 264 -1.16 24.76 2.45
CA PRO A 264 0.07 24.85 1.66
C PRO A 264 1.38 24.86 2.48
N ASP A 265 1.30 25.22 3.77
CA ASP A 265 2.42 25.20 4.71
C ASP A 265 2.62 23.84 5.42
N GLY A 266 1.81 22.83 5.04
CA GLY A 266 1.88 21.47 5.56
C GLY A 266 1.06 21.22 6.81
N HIS A 267 0.42 22.23 7.38
CA HIS A 267 -0.39 22.05 8.58
C HIS A 267 -1.80 21.54 8.26
N LEU A 268 -2.37 20.78 9.20
CA LEU A 268 -3.75 20.30 9.13
C LEU A 268 -4.65 21.21 9.97
N SER A 269 -5.87 21.45 9.48
CA SER A 269 -6.95 22.11 10.22
C SER A 269 -8.26 21.37 9.96
N GLY A 270 -9.13 21.26 10.94
CA GLY A 270 -10.40 20.56 10.78
C GLY A 270 -11.01 20.06 12.08
N THR A 271 -12.03 19.23 11.97
CA THR A 271 -12.72 18.62 13.12
C THR A 271 -12.68 17.11 12.98
N LEU A 272 -12.28 16.45 14.06
CA LEU A 272 -12.21 15.00 14.18
C LEU A 272 -13.11 14.54 15.33
N THR A 273 -13.71 13.39 15.16
CA THR A 273 -14.35 12.62 16.22
C THR A 273 -13.38 11.52 16.63
N VAL A 274 -13.03 11.49 17.92
CA VAL A 274 -12.18 10.45 18.51
C VAL A 274 -13.03 9.56 19.39
N LYS A 275 -13.03 8.26 19.13
CA LYS A 275 -13.70 7.22 19.91
C LYS A 275 -12.66 6.33 20.55
N VAL A 276 -12.77 6.10 21.85
CA VAL A 276 -11.85 5.21 22.59
C VAL A 276 -12.65 4.22 23.41
N ARG A 277 -12.51 2.94 23.09
CA ARG A 277 -12.99 1.83 23.91
C ARG A 277 -11.88 1.37 24.83
N GLU A 278 -12.21 1.15 26.10
CA GLU A 278 -11.24 0.78 27.16
C GLU A 278 -10.10 1.81 27.29
N ILE A 279 -10.47 3.08 27.50
CA ILE A 279 -9.51 4.20 27.63
C ILE A 279 -8.48 4.00 28.75
N GLU A 280 -8.84 3.29 29.82
CA GLU A 280 -7.89 2.94 30.89
C GLU A 280 -6.76 2.04 30.38
N ALA A 281 -7.05 1.10 29.46
CA ALA A 281 -6.03 0.28 28.84
C ALA A 281 -5.12 1.12 27.93
N LEU A 282 -5.69 2.01 27.12
CA LEU A 282 -4.93 2.93 26.28
C LEU A 282 -3.96 3.80 27.12
N ALA A 283 -4.44 4.36 28.23
CA ALA A 283 -3.63 5.20 29.11
C ALA A 283 -2.48 4.43 29.75
N ARG A 284 -2.69 3.16 30.11
CA ARG A 284 -1.60 2.28 30.57
C ARG A 284 -0.55 2.07 29.49
N TYR A 285 -0.95 1.76 28.26
CA TYR A 285 -0.01 1.57 27.14
C TYR A 285 0.76 2.85 26.83
N ALA A 286 0.08 4.00 26.77
CA ALA A 286 0.73 5.30 26.58
C ALA A 286 1.73 5.62 27.71
N GLY A 287 1.39 5.24 28.95
CA GLY A 287 2.26 5.40 30.11
C GLY A 287 3.60 4.65 30.02
N LEU A 288 3.68 3.56 29.24
CA LEU A 288 4.92 2.79 29.04
C LEU A 288 5.99 3.56 28.25
N PHE A 289 5.59 4.56 27.47
CA PHE A 289 6.50 5.39 26.69
C PHE A 289 6.93 6.67 27.41
N LEU A 290 6.39 6.92 28.60
CA LEU A 290 6.70 8.12 29.38
C LEU A 290 7.82 7.86 30.39
N PRO A 291 8.57 8.91 30.81
CA PRO A 291 9.58 8.77 31.84
C PRO A 291 8.96 8.24 33.16
N PRO A 292 9.46 7.12 33.72
CA PRO A 292 8.83 6.45 34.86
C PRO A 292 8.82 7.30 36.14
N ASP A 293 9.80 8.19 36.30
CA ASP A 293 9.92 9.07 37.46
C ASP A 293 9.01 10.31 37.40
N SER A 294 8.28 10.49 36.29
CA SER A 294 7.39 11.64 36.12
C SER A 294 6.01 11.41 36.76
N ALA A 295 5.30 12.49 37.09
CA ALA A 295 3.91 12.40 37.53
C ALA A 295 2.94 12.05 36.38
N LEU A 296 3.40 12.11 35.12
CA LEU A 296 2.55 12.03 33.93
C LEU A 296 1.78 10.71 33.79
N PRO A 297 2.38 9.52 33.99
CA PRO A 297 1.62 8.26 33.91
C PRO A 297 0.45 8.21 34.90
N ARG A 298 0.66 8.69 36.14
CA ARG A 298 -0.40 8.76 37.16
C ARG A 298 -1.49 9.74 36.78
N THR A 299 -1.12 10.89 36.23
CA THR A 299 -2.09 11.89 35.76
C THR A 299 -2.92 11.34 34.60
N LEU A 300 -2.30 10.73 33.60
CA LEU A 300 -3.00 10.11 32.46
C LEU A 300 -3.98 9.04 32.92
N ASP A 301 -3.55 8.14 33.79
CA ASP A 301 -4.40 7.10 34.35
C ASP A 301 -5.57 7.69 35.16
N SER A 302 -5.36 8.76 35.93
CA SER A 302 -6.45 9.45 36.64
C SER A 302 -7.49 10.07 35.70
N ILE A 303 -7.03 10.68 34.59
CA ILE A 303 -7.89 11.27 33.56
C ILE A 303 -8.68 10.17 32.87
N ALA A 304 -8.02 9.08 32.46
CA ALA A 304 -8.66 7.96 31.80
C ALA A 304 -9.76 7.33 32.66
N ARG A 305 -9.49 7.08 33.95
CA ARG A 305 -10.51 6.59 34.90
C ARG A 305 -11.69 7.54 35.02
N SER A 306 -11.44 8.85 35.06
CA SER A 306 -12.51 9.86 35.17
C SER A 306 -13.40 9.89 33.93
N LEU A 307 -12.80 9.82 32.73
CA LEU A 307 -13.51 9.76 31.45
C LEU A 307 -14.29 8.46 31.31
N ALA A 308 -13.70 7.33 31.70
CA ALA A 308 -14.38 6.04 31.67
C ALA A 308 -15.57 5.98 32.63
N GLN A 309 -15.47 6.58 33.82
CA GLN A 309 -16.61 6.70 34.74
C GLN A 309 -17.71 7.58 34.16
N ALA A 310 -17.37 8.71 33.54
CA ALA A 310 -18.35 9.59 32.90
C ALA A 310 -19.05 8.90 31.70
N ALA A 311 -18.30 8.15 30.89
CA ALA A 311 -18.85 7.37 29.78
C ALA A 311 -19.82 6.29 30.28
N ARG A 312 -19.41 5.46 31.26
CA ARG A 312 -20.27 4.41 31.86
C ARG A 312 -21.53 4.97 32.54
N ALA A 313 -21.46 6.19 33.08
CA ALA A 313 -22.62 6.87 33.65
C ALA A 313 -23.62 7.33 32.58
N SER A 314 -23.14 7.61 31.35
CA SER A 314 -23.96 8.03 30.23
C SER A 314 -24.56 6.84 29.47
N ASP A 315 -23.76 5.79 29.27
CA ASP A 315 -24.18 4.54 28.65
C ASP A 315 -23.44 3.35 29.29
N PRO A 316 -24.10 2.52 30.12
CA PRO A 316 -23.47 1.41 30.84
C PRO A 316 -22.94 0.30 29.94
N ASP A 317 -23.50 0.14 28.74
CA ASP A 317 -23.21 -0.99 27.85
C ASP A 317 -22.07 -0.69 26.87
N VAL A 318 -21.70 0.59 26.71
CA VAL A 318 -20.87 1.04 25.58
C VAL A 318 -19.38 1.18 25.93
N GLY A 319 -19.00 1.54 27.16
CA GLY A 319 -17.58 1.61 27.58
C GLY A 319 -16.66 2.44 26.65
N GLU A 320 -17.25 3.25 25.77
CA GLU A 320 -16.61 4.03 24.72
C GLU A 320 -16.69 5.51 25.11
N VAL A 321 -15.56 6.19 25.02
CA VAL A 321 -15.44 7.63 25.21
C VAL A 321 -15.39 8.27 23.83
N GLU A 322 -16.40 9.09 23.50
CA GLU A 322 -16.42 9.89 22.28
C GLU A 322 -16.07 11.35 22.60
N LEU A 323 -15.09 11.90 21.88
CA LEU A 323 -14.56 13.25 22.09
C LEU A 323 -14.45 14.00 20.75
N PRO A 324 -15.10 15.17 20.61
CA PRO A 324 -14.83 16.05 19.49
C PRO A 324 -13.47 16.73 19.68
N VAL A 325 -12.63 16.66 18.66
CA VAL A 325 -11.30 17.24 18.61
C VAL A 325 -11.23 18.24 17.46
N VAL A 326 -10.78 19.46 17.76
CA VAL A 326 -10.54 20.50 16.77
C VAL A 326 -9.04 20.63 16.53
N ILE A 327 -8.66 20.63 15.27
CA ILE A 327 -7.30 20.94 14.82
C ILE A 327 -7.31 22.33 14.19
N SER A 328 -6.42 23.21 14.66
CA SER A 328 -6.24 24.56 14.12
C SER A 328 -4.77 24.80 13.87
N ASN A 329 -4.37 24.79 12.60
CA ASN A 329 -2.98 24.95 12.16
C ASN A 329 -2.02 24.00 12.91
N GLY A 330 -2.36 22.71 12.93
CA GLY A 330 -1.66 21.67 13.67
C GLY A 330 -1.91 21.66 15.19
N SER A 331 -2.46 22.70 15.81
CA SER A 331 -2.79 22.67 17.24
C SER A 331 -4.04 21.83 17.50
N VAL A 332 -3.93 20.82 18.37
CA VAL A 332 -5.00 19.85 18.67
C VAL A 332 -5.65 20.17 20.01
N ARG A 333 -6.98 20.28 20.04
CA ARG A 333 -7.74 20.62 21.26
C ARG A 333 -9.02 19.80 21.36
N ALA A 334 -9.37 19.37 22.56
CA ALA A 334 -10.70 18.82 22.91
C ALA A 334 -11.41 19.81 23.85
N GLY A 335 -12.39 20.55 23.32
CA GLY A 335 -12.99 21.68 24.04
C GLY A 335 -11.92 22.71 24.45
N PHE A 336 -11.76 22.93 25.76
CA PHE A 336 -10.73 23.85 26.29
C PHE A 336 -9.37 23.18 26.54
N LEU A 337 -9.28 21.84 26.47
CA LEU A 337 -8.08 21.07 26.78
C LEU A 337 -7.14 21.01 25.57
N PRO A 338 -5.91 21.54 25.65
CA PRO A 338 -4.90 21.32 24.62
C PRO A 338 -4.40 19.87 24.70
N LEU A 339 -4.43 19.15 23.57
CA LEU A 339 -3.97 17.76 23.49
C LEU A 339 -2.55 17.66 22.93
N GLY A 340 -2.11 18.66 22.16
CA GLY A 340 -0.76 18.69 21.60
C GLY A 340 -0.71 19.44 20.28
N GLN A 341 0.32 19.14 19.49
CA GLN A 341 0.56 19.76 18.21
C GLN A 341 0.99 18.68 17.20
N ILE A 342 0.36 18.70 16.03
CA ILE A 342 0.73 17.86 14.90
C ILE A 342 1.77 18.63 14.08
N PRO A 343 2.96 18.07 13.85
CA PRO A 343 3.95 18.69 12.99
C PRO A 343 3.42 18.80 11.54
N PRO A 344 3.92 19.75 10.74
CA PRO A 344 3.52 19.84 9.35
C PRO A 344 3.91 18.55 8.60
N VAL A 345 3.04 18.12 7.68
CA VAL A 345 3.23 16.87 6.91
C VAL A 345 4.45 16.96 5.99
N PHE A 346 4.81 18.17 5.56
CA PHE A 346 6.03 18.51 4.83
C PHE A 346 6.52 19.90 5.24
N PRO A 347 7.81 20.22 5.10
CA PRO A 347 8.34 21.55 5.39
C PRO A 347 7.65 22.67 4.59
N ALA A 348 7.55 23.87 5.16
CA ALA A 348 7.04 25.03 4.43
C ALA A 348 8.01 25.43 3.29
N GLY A 349 7.46 25.66 2.08
CA GLY A 349 8.22 26.19 0.93
C GLY A 349 8.36 25.28 -0.29
N TYR A 350 7.54 24.23 -0.40
CA TYR A 350 7.51 23.36 -1.59
C TYR A 350 6.77 23.91 -2.79
#